data_AF-A0A2E5HC54-F1
#
_entry.id   AF-A0A2E5HC54-F1
#
_cell.length_a   1.000
_cell.length_b   1.000
_cell.length_c   1.000
_cell.angle_alpha   90.00
_cell.angle_beta   90.00
_cell.angle_gamma   90.00
#
_symmetry.space_group_name_H-M   'P 1'
#
loop_
_entity.id
_entity.type
_entity.pdbx_description
1 polymer ?
#
loop_
_entity_poly.entity_id
_entity_poly.type
_entity_poly.pdbx_seq_one_letter_code
_entity_poly.pdbx_strand_id
1 'polypeptide(L)'
;MSEIAHQKLIKDKMAEEDAWNLFGEWWKDIDVDIKKAIVKPIDFRTASNLIKRYEWLQCMPAMVKYCFGIYFDGNLGGAVVYSTEYIENLGHWDKYDYTGKIILLSRGACVHWSHPHSASKLITSSMKMLPEEYKVVTATVDEHAGEIGTIYQACNFHYIGSMRENNPKVNSRDNDRFGVEIKGKLYNARSMRQKIGSQKKEEILKYFPDAKFVPQTSKKRYFYFLGNKTEKKYYKSKIQEFIKPYPKR
;
A
#
# COMPACT_ATOMS: atom_id res chain seq x y z
N MET A 1 -17.28 8.56 -3.25
CA MET A 1 -15.83 8.25 -3.20
C MET A 1 -15.11 9.30 -4.02
N SER A 2 -13.94 9.78 -3.59
CA SER A 2 -13.15 10.74 -4.37
C SER A 2 -12.80 10.13 -5.74
N GLU A 3 -13.10 10.83 -6.83
CA GLU A 3 -12.68 10.42 -8.18
C GLU A 3 -11.16 10.52 -8.36
N ILE A 4 -10.52 11.38 -7.56
CA ILE A 4 -9.10 11.68 -7.62
C ILE A 4 -8.35 10.82 -6.59
N ALA A 5 -7.24 10.21 -7.03
CA ALA A 5 -6.36 9.44 -6.16
C ALA A 5 -5.66 10.34 -5.14
N HIS A 6 -5.51 9.88 -3.89
CA HIS A 6 -4.79 10.61 -2.85
C HIS A 6 -3.40 11.05 -3.31
N GLN A 7 -2.66 10.17 -4.00
CA GLN A 7 -1.31 10.49 -4.45
C GLN A 7 -1.25 11.71 -5.39
N LYS A 8 -2.33 12.00 -6.13
CA LYS A 8 -2.39 13.21 -6.96
C LYS A 8 -2.59 14.45 -6.09
N LEU A 9 -3.57 14.39 -5.18
CA LEU A 9 -3.88 15.49 -4.25
C LEU A 9 -2.68 15.88 -3.39
N ILE A 10 -1.98 14.90 -2.82
CA ILE A 10 -0.81 15.18 -1.96
C ILE A 10 0.36 15.73 -2.77
N LYS A 11 0.55 15.28 -4.02
CA LYS A 11 1.60 15.83 -4.88
C LYS A 11 1.33 17.27 -5.25
N ASP A 12 0.09 17.61 -5.59
CA ASP A 12 -0.29 18.98 -5.94
C ASP A 12 -0.12 19.91 -4.72
N LYS A 13 -0.58 19.46 -3.54
CA LYS A 13 -0.36 20.17 -2.27
C LYS A 13 1.12 20.36 -1.94
N MET A 14 1.94 19.32 -2.09
CA MET A 14 3.38 19.40 -1.79
C MET A 14 4.13 20.28 -2.79
N ALA A 15 3.70 20.33 -4.06
CA ALA A 15 4.28 21.22 -5.06
C ALA A 15 4.05 22.69 -4.67
N GLU A 16 2.86 23.02 -4.15
CA GLU A 16 2.57 24.35 -3.62
C GLU A 16 3.40 24.64 -2.36
N GLU A 17 3.36 23.76 -1.35
CA GLU A 17 4.07 23.99 -0.07
C GLU A 17 5.59 24.07 -0.25
N ASP A 18 6.19 23.17 -1.03
CA ASP A 18 7.63 23.17 -1.25
C ASP A 18 8.04 24.38 -2.10
N ALA A 19 7.17 25.02 -2.91
CA ALA A 19 7.54 26.18 -3.74
C ALA A 19 7.86 27.43 -2.90
N TRP A 20 7.33 27.51 -1.68
CA TRP A 20 7.56 28.62 -0.75
C TRP A 20 8.78 28.39 0.17
N ASN A 21 9.63 27.40 -0.12
CA ASN A 21 10.80 27.09 0.70
C ASN A 21 11.98 28.07 0.46
N LEU A 22 12.95 28.10 1.39
CA LEU A 22 14.13 28.98 1.35
C LEU A 22 15.01 28.81 0.09
N PHE A 23 14.95 27.64 -0.54
CA PHE A 23 15.69 27.24 -1.73
C PHE A 23 14.86 27.32 -3.01
N GLY A 24 13.61 27.82 -2.94
CA GLY A 24 12.67 27.85 -4.06
C GLY A 24 12.40 26.49 -4.68
N GLU A 25 12.15 26.48 -5.98
CA GLU A 25 11.83 25.29 -6.78
C GLU A 25 13.10 24.55 -7.26
N TRP A 26 14.03 24.27 -6.34
CA TRP A 26 15.31 23.61 -6.61
C TRP A 26 15.19 22.29 -7.41
N TRP A 27 14.04 21.64 -7.36
CA TRP A 27 13.78 20.41 -8.11
C TRP A 27 13.65 20.60 -9.62
N LYS A 28 13.47 21.84 -10.11
CA LYS A 28 13.42 22.13 -11.55
C LYS A 28 14.77 21.88 -12.25
N ASP A 29 15.86 21.95 -11.50
CA ASP A 29 17.21 21.74 -12.01
C ASP A 29 17.63 20.25 -11.97
N ILE A 30 16.80 19.38 -11.38
CA ILE A 30 17.07 17.94 -11.31
C ILE A 30 16.79 17.31 -12.67
N ASP A 31 17.74 16.52 -13.17
CA ASP A 31 17.49 15.64 -14.31
C ASP A 31 16.59 14.47 -13.90
N VAL A 32 15.30 14.59 -14.24
CA VAL A 32 14.27 13.58 -13.97
C VAL A 32 14.15 12.51 -15.06
N ASP A 33 15.14 12.34 -15.95
CA ASP A 33 15.13 11.28 -16.95
C ASP A 33 15.02 9.90 -16.28
N ILE A 34 13.92 9.21 -16.58
CA ILE A 34 13.63 7.88 -16.05
C ILE A 34 14.72 6.87 -16.39
N LYS A 35 15.47 7.04 -17.50
CA LYS A 35 16.56 6.13 -17.89
C LYS A 35 17.74 6.24 -16.93
N LYS A 36 18.07 7.46 -16.50
CA LYS A 36 19.16 7.75 -15.56
C LYS A 36 18.80 7.46 -14.11
N ALA A 37 17.51 7.31 -13.81
CA ALA A 37 17.05 7.02 -12.46
C ALA A 37 17.66 5.72 -11.88
N ILE A 38 18.20 5.79 -10.67
CA ILE A 38 18.82 4.66 -9.97
C ILE A 38 17.90 4.19 -8.85
N VAL A 39 17.58 2.89 -8.83
CA VAL A 39 16.86 2.28 -7.71
C VAL A 39 17.88 1.57 -6.82
N LYS A 40 17.85 1.83 -5.51
CA LYS A 40 18.76 1.19 -4.55
C LYS A 40 18.09 0.97 -3.19
N PRO A 41 18.63 0.04 -2.36
CA PRO A 41 18.24 -0.07 -0.97
C PRO A 41 18.47 1.26 -0.23
N ILE A 42 17.57 1.59 0.68
CA ILE A 42 17.68 2.79 1.54
C ILE A 42 17.42 2.38 3.00
N ASP A 43 17.85 3.22 3.93
CA ASP A 43 17.60 3.00 5.35
C ASP A 43 16.15 3.36 5.73
N PHE A 44 15.73 2.86 6.89
CA PHE A 44 14.39 3.09 7.43
C PHE A 44 14.06 4.57 7.64
N ARG A 45 15.03 5.39 8.08
CA ARG A 45 14.79 6.81 8.39
C ARG A 45 14.53 7.59 7.10
N THR A 46 15.33 7.35 6.07
CA THR A 46 15.12 7.93 4.73
C THR A 46 13.75 7.56 4.17
N ALA A 47 13.38 6.27 4.22
CA ALA A 47 12.06 5.83 3.78
C ALA A 47 10.92 6.47 4.62
N SER A 48 11.08 6.51 5.94
CA SER A 48 10.08 7.06 6.85
C SER A 48 9.81 8.54 6.62
N ASN A 49 10.82 9.32 6.27
CA ASN A 49 10.65 10.76 6.02
C ASN A 49 9.76 11.00 4.79
N LEU A 50 9.93 10.21 3.73
CA LEU A 50 9.13 10.33 2.52
C LEU A 50 7.72 9.76 2.72
N ILE A 51 7.60 8.55 3.28
CA ILE A 51 6.31 7.87 3.46
C ILE A 51 5.38 8.69 4.36
N LYS A 52 5.86 9.23 5.48
CA LYS A 52 5.01 10.03 6.38
C LYS A 52 4.48 11.32 5.72
N ARG A 53 5.21 11.87 4.74
CA ARG A 53 4.83 13.08 4.02
C ARG A 53 3.85 12.81 2.88
N TYR A 54 4.12 11.77 2.08
CA TYR A 54 3.46 11.57 0.79
C TYR A 54 2.48 10.39 0.73
N GLU A 55 2.51 9.45 1.67
CA GLU A 55 1.61 8.28 1.65
C GLU A 55 0.31 8.55 2.42
N TRP A 56 -0.79 7.94 1.97
CA TRP A 56 -2.15 8.10 2.49
C TRP A 56 -2.29 7.97 4.02
N LEU A 57 -1.71 6.92 4.60
CA LEU A 57 -1.81 6.65 6.03
C LEU A 57 -0.80 7.45 6.85
N GLN A 58 0.16 8.12 6.21
CA GLN A 58 1.17 8.99 6.83
C GLN A 58 1.94 8.31 7.98
N CYS A 59 2.09 6.98 7.90
CA CYS A 59 2.76 6.20 8.93
C CYS A 59 3.50 5.00 8.35
N MET A 60 4.57 4.60 9.05
CA MET A 60 5.31 3.40 8.70
C MET A 60 4.56 2.15 9.13
N PRO A 61 4.69 1.03 8.40
CA PRO A 61 4.13 -0.25 8.85
C PRO A 61 4.85 -0.69 10.13
N ALA A 62 4.15 -1.48 10.96
CA ALA A 62 4.65 -1.89 12.27
C ALA A 62 5.93 -2.73 12.21
N MET A 63 6.09 -3.52 11.15
CA MET A 63 7.31 -4.27 10.86
C MET A 63 7.80 -3.88 9.48
N VAL A 64 9.07 -3.52 9.36
CA VAL A 64 9.71 -3.23 8.07
C VAL A 64 10.78 -4.28 7.83
N LYS A 65 10.77 -4.87 6.63
CA LYS A 65 11.76 -5.85 6.19
C LYS A 65 12.77 -5.23 5.23
N TYR A 66 12.28 -4.55 4.19
CA TYR A 66 13.12 -3.94 3.16
C TYR A 66 12.58 -2.56 2.77
N CYS A 67 13.49 -1.64 2.50
CA CYS A 67 13.19 -0.30 1.98
C CYS A 67 14.02 -0.05 0.72
N PHE A 68 13.37 0.48 -0.31
CA PHE A 68 14.05 0.87 -1.55
C PHE A 68 13.63 2.26 -1.96
N GLY A 69 14.56 3.00 -2.57
CA GLY A 69 14.34 4.35 -3.06
C GLY A 69 14.72 4.47 -4.54
N ILE A 70 14.03 5.35 -5.26
CA ILE A 70 14.43 5.79 -6.60
C ILE A 70 15.09 7.16 -6.50
N TYR A 71 16.23 7.31 -7.15
CA TYR A 71 17.04 8.53 -7.14
C TYR A 71 17.16 9.13 -8.54
N PHE A 72 17.06 10.45 -8.61
CA PHE A 72 17.29 11.28 -9.79
C PHE A 72 18.37 12.29 -9.45
N ASP A 73 19.49 12.25 -10.16
CA ASP A 73 20.64 13.12 -9.91
C ASP A 73 21.01 13.23 -8.41
N GLY A 74 21.14 12.09 -7.73
CA GLY A 74 21.44 12.03 -6.29
C GLY A 74 20.27 12.34 -5.33
N ASN A 75 19.14 12.84 -5.83
CA ASN A 75 17.96 13.22 -5.05
C ASN A 75 16.90 12.12 -4.98
N LEU A 76 16.30 11.91 -3.80
CA LEU A 76 15.29 10.86 -3.59
C LEU A 76 13.93 11.25 -4.21
N GLY A 77 13.53 10.57 -5.28
CA GLY A 77 12.26 10.78 -5.98
C GLY A 77 11.09 9.92 -5.48
N GLY A 78 11.35 8.89 -4.67
CA GLY A 78 10.30 8.00 -4.18
C GLY A 78 10.85 6.88 -3.32
N ALA A 79 9.98 6.29 -2.49
CA ALA A 79 10.33 5.18 -1.62
C ALA A 79 9.23 4.12 -1.62
N VAL A 80 9.63 2.86 -1.50
CA VAL A 80 8.76 1.71 -1.26
C VAL A 80 9.26 0.91 -0.06
N VAL A 81 8.31 0.33 0.67
CA VAL A 81 8.56 -0.40 1.92
C VAL A 81 7.86 -1.75 1.84
N TYR A 82 8.63 -2.80 2.12
CA TYR A 82 8.15 -4.16 2.25
C TYR A 82 8.07 -4.56 3.72
N SER A 83 7.00 -5.26 4.07
CA SER A 83 6.80 -5.86 5.39
C SER A 83 6.38 -7.32 5.29
N THR A 84 6.42 -8.01 6.42
CA THR A 84 5.78 -9.32 6.58
C THR A 84 4.31 -9.23 6.17
N GLU A 85 3.84 -10.23 5.43
CA GLU A 85 2.44 -10.25 5.05
C GLU A 85 1.56 -10.30 6.30
N TYR A 86 0.41 -9.63 6.24
CA TYR A 86 -0.61 -9.82 7.25
C TYR A 86 -0.94 -11.31 7.39
N ILE A 87 -1.35 -11.74 8.59
CA ILE A 87 -1.93 -13.08 8.81
C ILE A 87 -1.04 -14.28 8.42
N GLU A 88 0.22 -14.08 8.04
CA GLU A 88 1.17 -15.17 7.78
C GLU A 88 1.39 -16.03 9.03
N ASN A 89 1.56 -15.38 10.18
CA ASN A 89 1.64 -16.05 11.48
C ASN A 89 0.36 -16.82 11.89
N LEU A 90 -0.75 -16.65 11.15
CA LEU A 90 -2.01 -17.37 11.40
C LEU A 90 -2.18 -18.58 10.46
N GLY A 91 -1.20 -18.90 9.60
CA GLY A 91 -1.24 -20.07 8.70
C GLY A 91 -2.21 -19.93 7.52
N HIS A 92 -2.78 -18.74 7.29
CA HIS A 92 -3.76 -18.55 6.20
C HIS A 92 -3.18 -18.76 4.79
N TRP A 93 -1.87 -18.64 4.65
CA TRP A 93 -1.12 -18.79 3.41
C TRP A 93 -0.65 -20.22 3.14
N ASP A 94 -0.76 -21.13 4.12
CA ASP A 94 -0.30 -22.52 4.02
C ASP A 94 -1.02 -23.27 2.91
N LYS A 95 -2.35 -23.08 2.81
CA LYS A 95 -3.18 -23.69 1.76
C LYS A 95 -2.78 -23.29 0.33
N TYR A 96 -2.03 -22.20 0.18
CA TYR A 96 -1.53 -21.71 -1.10
C TYR A 96 -0.03 -22.01 -1.30
N ASP A 97 0.64 -22.63 -0.33
CA ASP A 97 2.10 -22.85 -0.33
C ASP A 97 2.89 -21.53 -0.43
N TYR A 98 2.36 -20.48 0.20
CA TYR A 98 2.96 -19.14 0.17
C TYR A 98 3.73 -18.81 1.46
N THR A 99 3.52 -19.54 2.54
CA THR A 99 4.16 -19.30 3.84
C THR A 99 5.68 -19.35 3.74
N GLY A 100 6.34 -18.31 4.28
CA GLY A 100 7.78 -18.10 4.16
C GLY A 100 8.25 -17.61 2.78
N LYS A 101 7.34 -17.53 1.80
CA LYS A 101 7.63 -17.13 0.42
C LYS A 101 6.87 -15.87 0.00
N ILE A 102 6.09 -15.28 0.90
CA ILE A 102 5.21 -14.15 0.65
C ILE A 102 5.70 -12.90 1.37
N ILE A 103 5.59 -11.76 0.69
CA ILE A 103 5.90 -10.45 1.27
C ILE A 103 4.86 -9.42 0.85
N LEU A 104 4.65 -8.41 1.70
CA LEU A 104 3.71 -7.34 1.45
C LEU A 104 4.45 -6.06 1.04
N LEU A 105 4.22 -5.60 -0.19
CA LEU A 105 4.48 -4.22 -0.58
C LEU A 105 3.50 -3.33 0.18
N SER A 106 3.98 -2.77 1.28
CA SER A 106 3.14 -2.23 2.34
C SER A 106 2.83 -0.77 2.13
N ARG A 107 3.85 0.00 1.75
CA ARG A 107 3.76 1.43 1.54
C ARG A 107 4.64 1.80 0.36
N GLY A 108 4.22 2.83 -0.35
CA GLY A 108 5.00 3.39 -1.43
C GLY A 108 4.47 4.76 -1.78
N ALA A 109 5.37 5.69 -2.03
CA ALA A 109 5.02 7.03 -2.48
C ALA A 109 6.14 7.59 -3.35
N CYS A 110 5.78 8.51 -4.24
CA CYS A 110 6.72 9.27 -5.04
C CYS A 110 6.48 10.75 -4.79
N VAL A 111 7.56 11.54 -4.81
CA VAL A 111 7.49 12.99 -4.61
C VAL A 111 6.83 13.69 -5.80
N HIS A 112 6.43 14.94 -5.62
CA HIS A 112 5.64 15.67 -6.62
C HIS A 112 6.42 15.90 -7.93
N TRP A 113 7.71 16.21 -7.86
CA TRP A 113 8.57 16.47 -9.02
C TRP A 113 9.11 15.20 -9.71
N SER A 114 8.94 14.03 -9.11
CA SER A 114 9.43 12.77 -9.72
C SER A 114 8.77 12.46 -11.05
N HIS A 115 9.53 11.81 -11.94
CA HIS A 115 9.04 11.38 -13.25
C HIS A 115 7.73 10.56 -13.13
N PRO A 116 6.73 10.71 -14.02
CA PRO A 116 5.44 10.00 -13.92
C PRO A 116 5.55 8.47 -13.83
N HIS A 117 6.59 7.89 -14.44
CA HIS A 117 6.87 6.45 -14.43
C HIS A 117 7.79 5.99 -13.28
N SER A 118 8.10 6.87 -12.32
CA SER A 118 8.98 6.56 -11.19
C SER A 118 8.43 5.40 -10.36
N ALA A 119 7.12 5.39 -10.09
CA ALA A 119 6.50 4.38 -9.26
C ALA A 119 6.63 2.97 -9.86
N SER A 120 6.40 2.82 -11.17
CA SER A 120 6.46 1.51 -11.83
C SER A 120 7.90 1.02 -11.95
N LYS A 121 8.85 1.90 -12.30
CA LYS A 121 10.28 1.57 -12.29
C LYS A 121 10.76 1.20 -10.90
N LEU A 122 10.36 1.94 -9.87
CA LEU A 122 10.71 1.67 -8.47
C LEU A 122 10.22 0.30 -8.04
N ILE A 123 8.92 0.00 -8.18
CA ILE A 123 8.31 -1.27 -7.77
C ILE A 123 8.93 -2.46 -8.53
N THR A 124 9.04 -2.35 -9.86
CA THR A 124 9.57 -3.47 -10.67
C THR A 124 11.06 -3.70 -10.43
N SER A 125 11.84 -2.66 -10.16
CA SER A 125 13.27 -2.79 -9.84
C SER A 125 13.47 -3.29 -8.42
N SER A 126 12.71 -2.79 -7.44
CA SER A 126 12.81 -3.24 -6.04
C SER A 126 12.46 -4.71 -5.88
N MET A 127 11.45 -5.20 -6.62
CA MET A 127 11.09 -6.62 -6.61
C MET A 127 12.22 -7.54 -7.09
N LYS A 128 13.10 -7.07 -7.98
CA LYS A 128 14.27 -7.84 -8.43
C LYS A 128 15.39 -7.90 -7.40
N MET A 129 15.39 -6.98 -6.45
CA MET A 129 16.39 -6.89 -5.36
C MET A 129 15.92 -7.60 -4.09
N LEU A 130 14.72 -8.18 -4.08
CA LEU A 130 14.23 -8.97 -2.96
C LEU A 130 15.00 -10.30 -2.88
N PRO A 131 15.20 -10.86 -1.68
CA PRO A 131 15.76 -12.19 -1.51
C PRO A 131 14.99 -13.26 -2.28
N GLU A 132 15.70 -14.28 -2.77
CA GLU A 132 15.17 -15.32 -3.64
C GLU A 132 14.08 -16.19 -2.99
N GLU A 133 14.06 -16.24 -1.65
CA GLU A 133 13.03 -16.93 -0.87
C GLU A 133 11.62 -16.41 -1.17
N TYR A 134 11.48 -15.11 -1.52
CA TYR A 134 10.20 -14.53 -1.84
C TYR A 134 9.78 -14.86 -3.26
N LYS A 135 8.68 -15.61 -3.37
CA LYS A 135 8.06 -16.00 -4.64
C LYS A 135 6.77 -15.24 -4.91
N VAL A 136 6.18 -14.61 -3.90
CA VAL A 136 4.91 -13.89 -4.00
C VAL A 136 5.01 -12.52 -3.35
N VAL A 137 4.66 -11.47 -4.08
CA VAL A 137 4.51 -10.12 -3.55
C VAL A 137 3.03 -9.76 -3.57
N THR A 138 2.53 -9.27 -2.44
CA THR A 138 1.16 -8.77 -2.33
C THR A 138 1.15 -7.28 -2.15
N ALA A 139 0.06 -6.64 -2.57
CA ALA A 139 -0.20 -5.24 -2.29
C ALA A 139 -1.70 -5.05 -2.02
N THR A 140 -2.02 -4.11 -1.14
CA THR A 140 -3.41 -3.76 -0.82
C THR A 140 -3.74 -2.35 -1.29
N VAL A 141 -4.97 -2.15 -1.72
CA VAL A 141 -5.51 -0.86 -2.14
C VAL A 141 -6.66 -0.46 -1.22
N ASP A 142 -6.70 0.81 -0.86
CA ASP A 142 -7.76 1.40 -0.05
C ASP A 142 -8.65 2.30 -0.92
N GLU A 143 -9.94 1.96 -1.00
CA GLU A 143 -10.89 2.71 -1.83
C GLU A 143 -11.16 4.11 -1.28
N HIS A 144 -10.97 4.31 0.02
CA HIS A 144 -11.12 5.64 0.64
C HIS A 144 -10.03 6.61 0.18
N ALA A 145 -8.88 6.10 -0.25
CA ALA A 145 -7.82 6.91 -0.87
C ALA A 145 -8.16 7.27 -2.34
N GLY A 146 -9.33 6.86 -2.85
CA GLY A 146 -9.70 6.98 -4.26
C GLY A 146 -8.88 6.06 -5.16
N GLU A 147 -8.12 5.11 -4.61
CA GLU A 147 -7.21 4.26 -5.38
C GLU A 147 -7.92 3.01 -5.89
N ILE A 148 -7.63 2.65 -7.14
CA ILE A 148 -8.06 1.37 -7.74
C ILE A 148 -6.89 0.41 -7.97
N GLY A 149 -5.67 0.83 -7.64
CA GLY A 149 -4.46 0.06 -7.88
C GLY A 149 -3.88 0.20 -9.29
N THR A 150 -4.11 1.32 -9.98
CA THR A 150 -3.60 1.61 -11.34
C THR A 150 -2.11 1.29 -11.47
N ILE A 151 -1.31 1.61 -10.45
CA ILE A 151 0.12 1.31 -10.44
C ILE A 151 0.41 -0.20 -10.45
N TYR A 152 -0.36 -0.99 -9.70
CA TYR A 152 -0.21 -2.45 -9.66
C TYR A 152 -0.64 -3.08 -10.97
N GLN A 153 -1.70 -2.55 -11.58
CA GLN A 153 -2.13 -2.95 -12.93
C GLN A 153 -1.01 -2.68 -13.96
N ALA A 154 -0.39 -1.49 -13.92
CA ALA A 154 0.74 -1.14 -14.77
C ALA A 154 2.00 -2.01 -14.52
N CYS A 155 2.15 -2.55 -13.32
CA CYS A 155 3.22 -3.46 -12.94
C CYS A 155 2.89 -4.95 -13.18
N ASN A 156 1.79 -5.26 -13.88
CA ASN A 156 1.33 -6.63 -14.17
C ASN A 156 0.98 -7.47 -12.93
N PHE A 157 0.52 -6.85 -11.85
CA PHE A 157 -0.01 -7.60 -10.70
C PHE A 157 -1.38 -8.18 -11.06
N HIS A 158 -1.70 -9.37 -10.57
CA HIS A 158 -3.01 -9.98 -10.66
C HIS A 158 -3.95 -9.45 -9.58
N TYR A 159 -5.12 -8.95 -9.99
CA TYR A 159 -6.15 -8.47 -9.09
C TYR A 159 -7.07 -9.63 -8.65
N ILE A 160 -7.39 -9.69 -7.36
CA ILE A 160 -8.29 -10.73 -6.82
C ILE A 160 -9.52 -10.18 -6.11
N GLY A 161 -9.69 -8.85 -6.05
CA GLY A 161 -10.66 -8.21 -5.17
C GLY A 161 -10.28 -8.35 -3.70
N SER A 162 -11.26 -8.58 -2.82
CA SER A 162 -11.04 -8.77 -1.39
C SER A 162 -10.95 -10.25 -1.03
N MET A 163 -9.94 -10.61 -0.23
CA MET A 163 -9.84 -11.96 0.35
C MET A 163 -11.05 -12.31 1.23
N ARG A 164 -11.72 -11.30 1.81
CA ARG A 164 -12.89 -11.50 2.67
C ARG A 164 -14.16 -11.75 1.85
N GLU A 165 -14.34 -11.01 0.77
CA GLU A 165 -15.46 -11.23 -0.16
C GLU A 165 -15.37 -12.59 -0.84
N ASN A 166 -14.14 -13.05 -1.12
CA ASN A 166 -13.90 -14.37 -1.68
C ASN A 166 -14.02 -15.51 -0.63
N ASN A 167 -14.30 -15.21 0.64
CA ASN A 167 -14.47 -16.22 1.68
C ASN A 167 -15.95 -16.60 1.84
N PRO A 168 -16.38 -17.80 1.41
CA PRO A 168 -17.79 -18.20 1.47
C PRO A 168 -18.31 -18.36 2.91
N LYS A 169 -17.42 -18.47 3.90
CA LYS A 169 -17.79 -18.58 5.33
C LYS A 169 -18.13 -17.23 5.96
N VAL A 170 -17.92 -16.13 5.25
CA VAL A 170 -18.17 -14.78 5.76
C VAL A 170 -19.29 -14.15 4.96
N ASN A 171 -20.39 -13.81 5.62
CA ASN A 171 -21.46 -13.01 5.04
C ASN A 171 -20.96 -11.56 4.87
N SER A 172 -20.24 -11.32 3.77
CA SER A 172 -19.66 -10.02 3.45
C SER A 172 -20.71 -9.18 2.73
N ARG A 173 -21.07 -8.03 3.31
CA ARG A 173 -21.88 -7.00 2.64
C ARG A 173 -21.00 -5.83 2.28
N ASP A 174 -21.40 -5.08 1.26
CA ASP A 174 -20.69 -3.85 0.95
C ASP A 174 -20.76 -2.89 2.15
N ASN A 175 -19.66 -2.17 2.41
CA ASN A 175 -19.56 -1.22 3.52
C ASN A 175 -19.77 -1.76 4.94
N ASP A 176 -19.61 -3.07 5.16
CA ASP A 176 -19.92 -3.74 6.43
C ASP A 176 -18.79 -3.72 7.48
N ARG A 177 -17.62 -3.16 7.15
CA ARG A 177 -16.50 -3.14 8.09
C ARG A 177 -16.74 -2.11 9.18
N PHE A 178 -16.36 -2.50 10.39
CA PHE A 178 -16.36 -1.60 11.53
C PHE A 178 -15.31 -0.49 11.34
N GLY A 179 -15.78 0.75 11.28
CA GLY A 179 -15.00 1.96 11.41
C GLY A 179 -15.69 2.93 12.36
N VAL A 180 -14.93 3.51 13.29
CA VAL A 180 -15.41 4.58 14.14
C VAL A 180 -14.44 5.74 14.14
N GLU A 181 -14.92 6.92 13.79
CA GLU A 181 -14.18 8.16 13.82
C GLU A 181 -14.39 8.85 15.17
N ILE A 182 -13.29 9.14 15.86
CA ILE A 182 -13.29 9.83 17.14
C ILE A 182 -12.31 10.98 17.02
N LYS A 183 -12.79 12.23 17.13
CA LYS A 183 -12.00 13.46 17.01
C LYS A 183 -11.15 13.52 15.73
N GLY A 184 -11.74 13.19 14.58
CA GLY A 184 -11.06 13.23 13.28
C GLY A 184 -10.11 12.05 13.01
N LYS A 185 -10.01 11.07 13.92
CA LYS A 185 -9.18 9.88 13.74
C LYS A 185 -10.05 8.63 13.58
N LEU A 186 -9.82 7.88 12.51
CA LEU A 186 -10.49 6.61 12.26
C LEU A 186 -9.86 5.48 13.09
N TYR A 187 -10.70 4.76 13.84
CA TYR A 187 -10.33 3.58 14.61
C TYR A 187 -11.00 2.34 14.02
N ASN A 188 -10.18 1.30 13.83
CA ASN A 188 -10.67 -0.02 13.45
C ASN A 188 -11.08 -0.84 14.68
N ALA A 189 -11.70 -1.98 14.42
CA ALA A 189 -12.23 -2.88 15.44
C ALA A 189 -11.17 -3.32 16.48
N ARG A 190 -9.93 -3.57 16.06
CA ARG A 190 -8.82 -3.97 16.95
C ARG A 190 -8.37 -2.81 17.82
N SER A 191 -8.16 -1.64 17.22
CA SER A 191 -7.75 -0.44 17.94
C SER A 191 -8.81 0.00 18.96
N MET A 192 -10.10 -0.17 18.66
CA MET A 192 -11.16 0.07 19.63
C MET A 192 -11.13 -0.92 20.80
N ARG A 193 -10.98 -2.23 20.55
CA ARG A 193 -10.83 -3.20 21.65
C ARG A 193 -9.62 -2.89 22.54
N GLN A 194 -8.50 -2.47 21.95
CA GLN A 194 -7.33 -2.08 22.75
C GLN A 194 -7.58 -0.83 23.61
N LYS A 195 -8.47 0.07 23.16
CA LYS A 195 -8.74 1.34 23.84
C LYS A 195 -9.83 1.24 24.92
N ILE A 196 -10.90 0.49 24.65
CA ILE A 196 -12.09 0.42 25.50
C ILE A 196 -12.50 -1.01 25.89
N GLY A 197 -11.78 -2.04 25.42
CA GLY A 197 -12.13 -3.44 25.64
C GLY A 197 -13.30 -3.96 24.81
N SER A 198 -14.08 -3.08 24.18
CA SER A 198 -15.31 -3.43 23.47
C SER A 198 -15.41 -2.88 22.04
N GLN A 199 -16.41 -3.39 21.31
CA GLN A 199 -16.82 -2.94 19.97
C GLN A 199 -18.31 -2.58 19.93
N LYS A 200 -19.04 -2.71 21.05
CA LYS A 200 -20.46 -2.42 21.11
C LYS A 200 -20.69 -0.91 20.96
N LYS A 201 -21.66 -0.54 20.13
CA LYS A 201 -21.96 0.86 19.82
C LYS A 201 -22.30 1.64 21.09
N GLU A 202 -23.09 1.05 21.98
CA GLU A 202 -23.53 1.68 23.23
C GLU A 202 -22.34 1.97 24.15
N GLU A 203 -21.40 1.05 24.26
CA GLU A 203 -20.22 1.22 25.11
C GLU A 203 -19.25 2.25 24.53
N ILE A 204 -19.08 2.28 23.20
CA ILE A 204 -18.27 3.31 22.54
C ILE A 204 -18.87 4.70 22.78
N LEU A 205 -20.18 4.85 22.63
CA LEU A 205 -20.86 6.14 22.82
C LEU A 205 -20.85 6.61 24.27
N LYS A 206 -20.80 5.70 25.26
CA LYS A 206 -20.61 6.05 26.68
C LYS A 206 -19.27 6.74 26.93
N TYR A 207 -18.18 6.25 26.35
CA TYR A 207 -16.86 6.85 26.50
C TYR A 207 -16.60 8.02 25.54
N PHE A 208 -17.21 7.97 24.35
CA PHE A 208 -17.05 8.97 23.29
C PHE A 208 -18.41 9.29 22.66
N PRO A 209 -19.17 10.24 23.23
CA PRO A 209 -20.48 10.64 22.71
C PRO A 209 -20.43 11.13 21.25
N ASP A 210 -19.33 11.77 20.85
CA ASP A 210 -19.13 12.31 19.50
C ASP A 210 -18.64 11.28 18.46
N ALA A 211 -18.60 9.99 18.82
CA ALA A 211 -18.10 8.95 17.95
C ALA A 211 -19.02 8.76 16.72
N LYS A 212 -18.44 8.93 15.53
CA LYS A 212 -19.15 8.73 14.26
C LYS A 212 -18.82 7.36 13.70
N PHE A 213 -19.83 6.52 13.47
CA PHE A 213 -19.64 5.22 12.83
C PHE A 213 -19.60 5.41 11.32
N VAL A 214 -18.47 5.06 10.73
CA VAL A 214 -18.23 5.27 9.30
C VAL A 214 -18.20 3.90 8.63
N PRO A 215 -18.97 3.70 7.55
CA PRO A 215 -18.87 2.49 6.75
C PRO A 215 -17.43 2.31 6.26
N GLN A 216 -16.98 1.06 6.20
CA GLN A 216 -15.66 0.73 5.68
C GLN A 216 -15.80 -0.42 4.68
N THR A 217 -14.98 -0.40 3.63
CA THR A 217 -14.92 -1.47 2.64
C THR A 217 -13.73 -2.37 2.91
N SER A 218 -13.79 -3.59 2.37
CA SER A 218 -12.67 -4.52 2.51
C SER A 218 -11.58 -4.15 1.52
N LYS A 219 -10.34 -4.04 2.01
CA LYS A 219 -9.19 -3.71 1.16
C LYS A 219 -9.05 -4.73 0.04
N LYS A 220 -8.98 -4.21 -1.18
CA LYS A 220 -8.70 -4.96 -2.38
C LYS A 220 -7.23 -5.35 -2.42
N ARG A 221 -6.92 -6.50 -3.02
CA ARG A 221 -5.57 -7.09 -3.03
C ARG A 221 -5.11 -7.43 -4.44
N TYR A 222 -3.81 -7.23 -4.63
CA TYR A 222 -3.05 -7.53 -5.84
C TYR A 222 -1.92 -8.50 -5.52
N PHE A 223 -1.58 -9.39 -6.46
CA PHE A 223 -0.54 -10.40 -6.34
C PHE A 223 0.43 -10.32 -7.52
N TYR A 224 1.73 -10.41 -7.23
CA TYR A 224 2.77 -10.55 -8.23
C TYR A 224 3.61 -11.79 -7.92
N PHE A 225 4.01 -12.50 -8.97
CA PHE A 225 4.74 -13.75 -8.85
C PHE A 225 6.18 -13.57 -9.33
N LEU A 226 7.12 -13.92 -8.46
CA LEU A 226 8.56 -13.87 -8.70
C LEU A 226 9.09 -15.26 -9.09
N GLY A 227 10.37 -15.30 -9.47
CA GLY A 227 11.05 -16.53 -9.89
C GLY A 227 10.97 -16.84 -11.39
N ASN A 228 11.29 -18.08 -11.72
CA ASN A 228 11.31 -18.58 -13.09
C ASN A 228 9.89 -18.83 -13.64
N LYS A 229 9.78 -19.16 -14.92
CA LYS A 229 8.49 -19.36 -15.61
C LYS A 229 7.64 -20.45 -14.96
N THR A 230 8.28 -21.51 -14.46
CA THR A 230 7.63 -22.66 -13.83
C THR A 230 7.08 -22.27 -12.46
N GLU A 231 7.90 -21.63 -11.62
CA GLU A 231 7.50 -21.13 -10.30
C GLU A 231 6.33 -20.15 -10.41
N LYS A 232 6.43 -19.18 -11.32
CA LYS A 232 5.36 -18.20 -11.57
C LYS A 232 4.04 -18.88 -11.94
N LYS A 233 4.09 -19.90 -12.81
CA LYS A 233 2.89 -20.65 -13.21
C LYS A 233 2.29 -21.43 -12.04
N TYR A 234 3.14 -22.09 -11.25
CA TYR A 234 2.71 -22.85 -10.08
C TYR A 234 2.04 -21.97 -9.03
N TYR A 235 2.70 -20.91 -8.57
CA TYR A 235 2.13 -20.03 -7.55
C TYR A 235 0.87 -19.32 -8.07
N LYS A 236 0.86 -18.86 -9.33
CA LYS A 236 -0.35 -18.30 -9.93
C LYS A 236 -1.53 -19.27 -9.91
N SER A 237 -1.31 -20.55 -10.21
CA SER A 237 -2.41 -21.54 -10.22
C SER A 237 -3.11 -21.69 -8.87
N LYS A 238 -2.44 -21.37 -7.75
CA LYS A 238 -3.00 -21.48 -6.40
C LYS A 238 -4.11 -20.48 -6.11
N ILE A 239 -4.14 -19.36 -6.82
CA ILE A 239 -5.17 -18.31 -6.64
C ILE A 239 -5.94 -18.02 -7.94
N GLN A 240 -5.77 -18.84 -8.96
CA GLN A 240 -6.30 -18.60 -10.31
C GLN A 240 -7.82 -18.40 -10.31
N GLU A 241 -8.55 -19.13 -9.46
CA GLU A 241 -10.00 -19.02 -9.28
C GLU A 241 -10.46 -17.65 -8.76
N PHE A 242 -9.57 -16.92 -8.05
CA PHE A 242 -9.88 -15.61 -7.49
C PHE A 242 -9.49 -14.45 -8.41
N ILE A 243 -8.76 -14.70 -9.50
CA ILE A 243 -8.28 -13.64 -10.38
C ILE A 243 -9.47 -13.02 -11.11
N LYS A 244 -9.63 -11.70 -10.93
CA LYS A 244 -10.70 -10.90 -11.52
C LYS A 244 -10.12 -9.90 -12.53
N PRO A 245 -10.92 -9.42 -13.50
CA PRO A 245 -10.53 -8.31 -14.36
C PRO A 245 -10.17 -7.07 -13.54
N TYR A 246 -9.25 -6.25 -14.06
CA TYR A 246 -8.86 -5.02 -13.38
C TYR A 246 -10.05 -4.06 -13.21
N PRO A 247 -10.20 -3.45 -12.02
CA PRO A 247 -11.16 -2.38 -11.85
C PRO A 247 -10.76 -1.20 -12.75
N LYS A 248 -11.75 -0.60 -13.41
CA LYS A 248 -11.60 0.60 -14.23
C LYS A 248 -12.21 1.80 -13.50
N ARG A 249 -11.71 2.99 -13.82
CA ARG A 249 -12.38 4.26 -13.53
C ARG A 249 -13.22 4.65 -14.73
#